data_AF-A0A8T6WJZ7-F1
#
_entry.id   AF-A0A8T6WJZ7-F1
#
_cell.length_a   1.000
_cell.length_b   1.000
_cell.length_c   1.000
_cell.angle_alpha   90.00
_cell.angle_beta   90.00
_cell.angle_gamma   90.00
#
_symmetry.space_group_name_H-M   'P 1'
#
loop_
_entity.id
_entity.type
_entity.pdbx_description
1 polymer ?
#
loop_
_entity_poly.entity_id
_entity_poly.type
_entity_poly.pdbx_seq_one_letter_code
_entity_poly.pdbx_strand_id
1 'polypeptide(L)'
;MVVTGKCSTPQINNRRSRRMGRYIGVDLHKNMVCFLEGESGEKVFEKYKLEDVEMFRQTLTPDDEVGVETTTNTRFFVSKIRDRVKAVRVINPLQFKVISQSAKKTDRNDSELIAIFLSKGMLPEVRMKDENYSELESLAGTRDKLVKLKTSLKNKIHNILGAQGIITKREFMSSDKGLNKVLSYSVSNVARLELEVIVDQIKSLNEG
;
A
#
# COMPACT_ATOMS: atom_id res chain seq x y z
N MET A 1 -48.38 -36.19 53.98
CA MET A 1 -48.57 -34.83 53.46
C MET A 1 -47.21 -34.14 53.50
N VAL A 2 -46.80 -33.55 52.37
CA VAL A 2 -45.61 -32.72 52.11
C VAL A 2 -44.25 -33.43 51.98
N VAL A 3 -43.87 -33.60 50.72
CA VAL A 3 -42.51 -33.75 50.17
C VAL A 3 -41.82 -32.37 50.18
N THR A 4 -40.49 -32.36 50.21
CA THR A 4 -39.51 -31.35 49.72
C THR A 4 -38.49 -31.02 50.82
N GLY A 5 -37.19 -30.88 50.58
CA GLY A 5 -36.38 -30.90 49.37
C GLY A 5 -34.96 -30.55 49.82
N LYS A 6 -33.96 -31.34 49.42
CA LYS A 6 -32.55 -31.10 49.77
C LYS A 6 -32.12 -29.74 49.19
N CYS A 7 -31.60 -28.88 50.07
CA CYS A 7 -31.03 -27.59 49.69
C CYS A 7 -29.67 -27.85 49.04
N SER A 8 -29.68 -27.99 47.71
CA SER A 8 -28.48 -28.05 46.88
C SER A 8 -27.96 -26.63 46.70
N THR A 9 -26.80 -26.31 47.28
CA THR A 9 -26.06 -25.07 47.02
C THR A 9 -25.77 -24.92 45.52
N PRO A 10 -26.14 -23.80 44.87
CA PRO A 10 -25.83 -23.58 43.48
C PRO A 10 -24.33 -23.32 43.29
N GLN A 11 -23.72 -24.12 42.42
CA GLN A 11 -22.36 -23.90 41.94
C GLN A 11 -22.29 -22.56 41.20
N ILE A 12 -21.39 -21.68 41.65
CA ILE A 12 -21.07 -20.42 40.98
C ILE A 12 -20.36 -20.76 39.68
N ASN A 13 -21.13 -20.78 38.59
CA ASN A 13 -20.65 -21.09 37.25
C ASN A 13 -19.88 -19.87 36.72
N ASN A 14 -18.59 -19.79 37.02
CA ASN A 14 -17.67 -18.77 36.52
C ASN A 14 -17.39 -19.02 35.03
N ARG A 15 -18.39 -18.79 34.17
CA ARG A 15 -18.21 -18.71 32.72
C ARG A 15 -17.57 -17.36 32.41
N ARG A 16 -16.25 -17.26 32.57
CA ARG A 16 -15.45 -16.33 31.77
C ARG A 16 -15.64 -16.76 30.32
N SER A 17 -16.59 -16.12 29.62
CA SER A 17 -16.75 -16.26 28.18
C SER A 17 -15.40 -15.95 27.54
N ARG A 18 -14.71 -16.99 27.09
CA ARG A 18 -13.48 -16.89 26.32
C ARG A 18 -13.90 -16.24 25.01
N ARG A 19 -13.74 -14.92 24.88
CA ARG A 19 -13.96 -14.22 23.60
C ARG A 19 -13.12 -14.97 22.56
N MET A 20 -13.80 -15.64 21.65
CA MET A 20 -13.18 -16.44 20.60
C MET A 20 -12.65 -15.48 19.54
N GLY A 21 -11.46 -15.76 19.00
CA GLY A 21 -10.78 -14.86 18.05
C GLY A 21 -11.67 -14.49 16.85
N ARG A 22 -11.57 -13.25 16.40
CA ARG A 22 -12.33 -12.73 15.25
C ARG A 22 -11.50 -12.84 13.97
N TYR A 23 -12.19 -13.03 12.86
CA TYR A 23 -11.59 -12.93 11.53
C TYR A 23 -11.98 -11.58 10.92
N ILE A 24 -11.00 -10.76 10.60
CA ILE A 24 -11.21 -9.37 10.17
C ILE A 24 -10.72 -9.24 8.74
N GLY A 25 -11.58 -8.75 7.86
CA GLY A 25 -11.22 -8.42 6.48
C GLY A 25 -11.15 -6.91 6.28
N VAL A 26 -10.06 -6.44 5.68
CA VAL A 26 -9.76 -5.02 5.51
C VAL A 26 -9.52 -4.70 4.04
N ASP A 27 -10.26 -3.74 3.50
CA ASP A 27 -9.99 -3.11 2.20
C ASP A 27 -9.55 -1.65 2.41
N LEU A 28 -8.23 -1.42 2.22
CA LEU A 28 -7.60 -0.13 2.43
C LEU A 28 -7.92 0.89 1.32
N HIS A 29 -8.30 0.48 0.12
CA HIS A 29 -8.65 1.44 -0.95
C HIS A 29 -9.95 2.18 -0.62
N LYS A 30 -10.86 1.53 0.10
CA LYS A 30 -12.21 2.02 0.41
C LYS A 30 -12.41 2.41 1.87
N ASN A 31 -11.34 2.36 2.68
CA ASN A 31 -11.39 2.69 4.11
C ASN A 31 -12.47 1.86 4.86
N MET A 32 -12.58 0.57 4.52
CA MET A 32 -13.64 -0.30 5.03
C MET A 32 -13.07 -1.53 5.73
N VAL A 33 -13.64 -1.83 6.89
CA VAL A 33 -13.30 -2.98 7.73
C VAL A 33 -14.55 -3.81 7.99
N CYS A 34 -14.44 -5.12 7.81
CA CYS A 34 -15.47 -6.08 8.19
C CYS A 34 -14.91 -6.99 9.30
N PHE A 35 -15.63 -7.08 10.41
CA PHE A 35 -15.38 -8.03 11.48
C PHE A 35 -16.32 -9.22 11.32
N LEU A 36 -15.77 -10.42 11.44
CA LEU A 36 -16.52 -11.67 11.54
C LEU A 36 -16.22 -12.30 12.90
N GLU A 37 -17.23 -12.35 13.78
CA GLU A 37 -17.06 -12.85 15.15
C GLU A 37 -17.27 -14.37 15.22
N GLY A 38 -16.17 -15.12 15.31
CA GLY A 38 -16.16 -16.54 15.67
C GLY A 38 -17.09 -17.44 14.84
N GLU A 39 -17.53 -18.56 15.45
CA GLU A 39 -18.45 -19.54 14.83
C GLU A 39 -19.89 -19.04 14.68
N SER A 40 -20.22 -17.88 15.29
CA SER A 40 -21.56 -17.30 15.20
C SER A 40 -21.89 -16.79 13.79
N GLY A 41 -20.86 -16.45 13.01
CA GLY A 41 -21.01 -15.85 11.69
C GLY A 41 -21.61 -14.44 11.73
N GLU A 42 -21.69 -13.79 12.91
CA GLU A 42 -22.14 -12.42 13.03
C GLU A 42 -21.15 -11.48 12.32
N LYS A 43 -21.70 -10.59 11.50
CA LYS A 43 -20.94 -9.67 10.64
C LYS A 43 -21.16 -8.25 11.12
N VAL A 44 -20.07 -7.59 11.49
CA VAL A 44 -20.07 -6.17 11.85
C VAL A 44 -19.24 -5.41 10.82
N PHE A 45 -19.82 -4.37 10.25
CA PHE A 45 -19.13 -3.52 9.28
C PHE A 45 -18.86 -2.16 9.89
N GLU A 46 -17.60 -1.74 9.88
CA GLU A 46 -17.19 -0.41 10.30
C GLU A 46 -16.31 0.23 9.22
N LYS A 47 -16.28 1.56 9.21
CA LYS A 47 -15.43 2.32 8.30
C LYS A 47 -14.39 3.05 9.11
N TYR A 48 -13.13 2.81 8.78
CA TYR A 48 -11.99 3.50 9.34
C TYR A 48 -11.19 4.08 8.19
N LYS A 49 -10.93 5.39 8.24
CA LYS A 49 -9.93 5.98 7.36
C LYS A 49 -8.55 5.50 7.79
N LEU A 50 -7.60 5.50 6.87
CA LEU A 50 -6.21 5.18 7.21
C LEU A 50 -5.63 6.11 8.28
N GLU A 51 -6.02 7.38 8.28
CA GLU A 51 -5.65 8.38 9.30
C GLU A 51 -6.14 7.98 10.71
N ASP A 52 -7.23 7.22 10.76
CA ASP A 52 -7.90 6.75 11.97
C ASP A 52 -7.46 5.34 12.37
N VAL A 53 -6.36 4.82 11.79
CA VAL A 53 -5.85 3.45 12.05
C VAL A 53 -5.64 3.18 13.54
N GLU A 54 -5.35 4.20 14.34
CA GLU A 54 -5.13 4.05 15.78
C GLU A 54 -6.43 3.81 16.54
N MET A 55 -7.56 4.37 16.07
CA MET A 55 -8.88 4.03 16.62
C MET A 55 -9.24 2.59 16.28
N PHE A 56 -9.01 2.16 15.04
CA PHE A 56 -9.18 0.76 14.65
C PHE A 56 -8.32 -0.17 15.52
N ARG A 57 -7.05 0.17 15.72
CA ARG A 57 -6.11 -0.61 16.54
C ARG A 57 -6.58 -0.79 17.98
N GLN A 58 -7.30 0.17 18.55
CA GLN A 58 -7.88 0.05 19.90
C GLN A 58 -9.00 -0.98 19.98
N THR A 59 -9.66 -1.31 18.85
CA THR A 59 -10.71 -2.34 18.81
C THR A 59 -10.15 -3.76 18.75
N LEU A 60 -8.86 -3.93 18.46
CA LEU A 60 -8.22 -5.23 18.21
C LEU A 60 -7.88 -5.98 19.50
N THR A 61 -7.89 -7.30 19.40
CA THR A 61 -7.53 -8.23 20.47
C THR A 61 -6.43 -9.20 20.02
N PRO A 62 -5.63 -9.74 20.96
CA PRO A 62 -4.54 -10.66 20.63
C PRO A 62 -4.97 -11.95 19.93
N ASP A 63 -6.26 -12.31 19.98
CA ASP A 63 -6.80 -13.50 19.34
C ASP A 63 -7.30 -13.24 17.90
N ASP A 64 -7.34 -11.98 17.45
CA ASP A 64 -7.83 -11.62 16.12
C ASP A 64 -6.85 -12.03 15.02
N GLU A 65 -7.40 -12.42 13.88
CA GLU A 65 -6.64 -12.58 12.63
C GLU A 65 -7.16 -11.57 11.60
N VAL A 66 -6.25 -10.88 10.92
CA VAL A 66 -6.58 -9.81 9.98
C VAL A 66 -6.10 -10.17 8.57
N GLY A 67 -7.00 -10.18 7.60
CA GLY A 67 -6.70 -10.26 6.18
C GLY A 67 -6.75 -8.88 5.54
N VAL A 68 -5.73 -8.51 4.77
CA VAL A 68 -5.64 -7.19 4.12
C VAL A 68 -5.03 -7.26 2.74
N GLU A 69 -5.72 -6.71 1.75
CA GLU A 69 -5.22 -6.67 0.38
C GLU A 69 -3.93 -5.83 0.25
N THR A 70 -3.08 -6.20 -0.71
CA THR A 70 -1.88 -5.43 -1.05
C THR A 70 -2.27 -4.17 -1.81
N THR A 71 -1.95 -3.02 -1.22
CA THR A 71 -2.18 -1.66 -1.71
C THR A 71 -0.95 -0.80 -1.36
N THR A 72 -0.94 0.47 -1.76
CA THR A 72 0.13 1.41 -1.38
C THR A 72 0.29 1.54 0.15
N ASN A 73 -0.80 1.46 0.90
CA ASN A 73 -0.84 1.76 2.33
C ASN A 73 -0.71 0.52 3.23
N THR A 74 -0.68 -0.69 2.64
CA THR A 74 -0.72 -1.95 3.39
C THR A 74 0.44 -2.09 4.36
N ARG A 75 1.65 -1.64 3.98
CA ARG A 75 2.81 -1.73 4.89
C ARG A 75 2.64 -0.87 6.14
N PHE A 76 2.21 0.38 5.99
CA PHE A 76 1.94 1.27 7.11
C PHE A 76 0.83 0.73 8.01
N PHE A 77 -0.25 0.21 7.42
CA PHE A 77 -1.34 -0.39 8.17
C PHE A 77 -0.88 -1.61 8.98
N VAL A 78 -0.16 -2.54 8.34
CA VAL A 78 0.36 -3.76 9.00
C VAL A 78 1.30 -3.40 10.15
N SER A 79 2.21 -2.44 9.98
CA SER A 79 3.15 -2.05 11.04
C SER A 79 2.47 -1.48 12.28
N LYS A 80 1.27 -0.90 12.14
CA LYS A 80 0.48 -0.36 13.26
C LYS A 80 -0.26 -1.43 14.06
N ILE A 81 -0.73 -2.49 13.42
CA ILE A 81 -1.64 -3.45 14.08
C ILE A 81 -0.99 -4.78 14.45
N ARG A 82 0.16 -5.12 13.86
CA ARG A 82 0.76 -6.46 13.93
C ARG A 82 1.12 -6.88 15.37
N ASP A 83 1.38 -5.94 16.26
CA ASP A 83 1.68 -6.17 17.67
C ASP A 83 0.44 -6.45 18.53
N ARG A 84 -0.77 -6.21 18.00
CA ARG A 84 -2.04 -6.34 18.73
C ARG A 84 -2.86 -7.57 18.37
N VAL A 85 -2.51 -8.28 17.32
CA VAL A 85 -3.31 -9.37 16.74
C VAL A 85 -2.50 -10.65 16.63
N LYS A 86 -3.18 -11.80 16.53
CA LYS A 86 -2.55 -13.11 16.36
C LYS A 86 -1.79 -13.21 15.05
N ALA A 87 -2.39 -12.73 13.97
CA ALA A 87 -1.80 -12.78 12.63
C ALA A 87 -2.34 -11.68 11.71
N VAL A 88 -1.49 -11.23 10.79
CA VAL A 88 -1.89 -10.39 9.65
C VAL A 88 -1.51 -11.09 8.36
N ARG A 89 -2.50 -11.38 7.52
CA ARG A 89 -2.37 -12.06 6.23
C ARG A 89 -2.52 -11.05 5.10
N VAL A 90 -1.41 -10.77 4.42
CA VAL A 90 -1.43 -9.88 3.26
C VAL A 90 -1.77 -10.68 2.01
N ILE A 91 -2.72 -10.20 1.22
CA ILE A 91 -3.27 -10.90 0.07
C ILE A 91 -2.93 -10.20 -1.23
N ASN A 92 -2.69 -10.96 -2.30
CA ASN A 92 -2.55 -10.40 -3.65
C ASN A 92 -3.96 -10.13 -4.26
N PRO A 93 -4.32 -8.87 -4.56
CA PRO A 93 -5.63 -8.54 -5.11
C PRO A 93 -5.96 -9.26 -6.42
N LEU A 94 -4.96 -9.55 -7.26
CA LEU A 94 -5.18 -10.25 -8.53
C LEU A 94 -5.55 -11.71 -8.30
N GLN A 95 -4.84 -12.39 -7.39
CA GLN A 95 -5.13 -13.79 -7.05
C GLN A 95 -6.46 -13.89 -6.27
N PHE A 96 -6.71 -12.94 -5.37
CA PHE A 96 -7.97 -12.88 -4.63
C PHE A 96 -9.17 -12.65 -5.54
N LYS A 97 -9.05 -11.80 -6.57
CA LYS A 97 -10.10 -11.60 -7.57
C LYS A 97 -10.43 -12.88 -8.35
N VAL A 98 -9.44 -13.71 -8.66
CA VAL A 98 -9.69 -14.98 -9.38
C VAL A 98 -10.61 -15.90 -8.56
N ILE A 99 -10.44 -15.93 -7.24
CA ILE A 99 -11.25 -16.78 -6.36
C ILE A 99 -12.56 -16.10 -5.89
N SER A 100 -12.70 -14.78 -6.05
CA SER A 100 -13.89 -14.01 -5.63
C SER A 100 -14.80 -13.55 -6.78
N GLN A 101 -14.50 -13.94 -8.03
CA GLN A 101 -15.19 -13.54 -9.27
C GLN A 101 -16.73 -13.71 -9.27
N SER A 102 -17.28 -14.56 -8.40
CA SER A 102 -18.71 -14.83 -8.29
C SER A 102 -19.51 -13.79 -7.48
N ALA A 103 -18.85 -12.87 -6.77
CA ALA A 103 -19.52 -11.87 -5.93
C ALA A 103 -19.79 -10.56 -6.68
N LYS A 104 -20.97 -9.95 -6.47
CA LYS A 104 -21.22 -8.57 -6.90
C LYS A 104 -20.22 -7.65 -6.22
N LYS A 105 -19.50 -6.85 -7.01
CA LYS A 105 -18.45 -5.96 -6.52
C LYS A 105 -19.06 -4.79 -5.74
N THR A 106 -19.05 -4.88 -4.42
CA THR A 106 -19.38 -3.77 -3.52
C THR A 106 -18.32 -3.71 -2.43
N ASP A 107 -18.06 -2.51 -1.91
CA ASP A 107 -17.04 -2.26 -0.88
C ASP A 107 -17.21 -3.17 0.35
N ARG A 108 -18.47 -3.45 0.73
CA ARG A 108 -18.80 -4.36 1.84
C ARG A 108 -18.47 -5.81 1.51
N ASN A 109 -18.79 -6.24 0.30
CA ASN A 109 -18.56 -7.62 -0.11
C ASN A 109 -17.07 -7.96 -0.17
N ASP A 110 -16.21 -7.00 -0.55
CA ASP A 110 -14.77 -7.23 -0.64
C ASP A 110 -14.17 -7.53 0.76
N SER A 111 -14.42 -6.67 1.75
CA SER A 111 -13.96 -6.88 3.14
C SER A 111 -14.58 -8.12 3.79
N GLU A 112 -15.85 -8.40 3.53
CA GLU A 112 -16.54 -9.60 4.01
C GLU A 112 -15.93 -10.89 3.44
N LEU A 113 -15.68 -10.93 2.12
CA LEU A 113 -15.06 -12.08 1.47
C LEU A 113 -13.68 -12.35 2.05
N ILE A 114 -12.89 -11.31 2.32
CA ILE A 114 -11.57 -11.48 2.94
C ILE A 114 -11.72 -12.15 4.31
N ALA A 115 -12.66 -11.68 5.16
CA ALA A 115 -12.90 -12.28 6.47
C ALA A 115 -13.35 -13.75 6.38
N ILE A 116 -14.22 -14.08 5.42
CA ILE A 116 -14.71 -15.45 5.19
C ILE A 116 -13.58 -16.37 4.68
N PHE A 117 -12.75 -15.91 3.74
CA PHE A 117 -11.66 -16.74 3.23
C PHE A 117 -10.56 -16.89 4.28
N LEU A 118 -10.34 -15.88 5.12
CA LEU A 118 -9.42 -15.95 6.25
C LEU A 118 -9.88 -17.00 7.27
N SER A 119 -11.17 -17.00 7.64
CA SER A 119 -11.71 -17.97 8.61
C SER A 119 -11.61 -19.42 8.13
N LYS A 120 -11.54 -19.63 6.82
CA LYS A 120 -11.34 -20.93 6.17
C LYS A 120 -9.87 -21.28 5.89
N GLY A 121 -8.93 -20.38 6.17
CA GLY A 121 -7.52 -20.56 5.81
C GLY A 121 -7.26 -20.65 4.31
N MET A 122 -8.11 -20.02 3.49
CA MET A 122 -8.10 -20.11 2.02
C MET A 122 -7.55 -18.84 1.34
N LEU A 123 -6.87 -17.96 2.07
CA LEU A 123 -6.31 -16.74 1.48
C LEU A 123 -5.03 -17.01 0.69
N PRO A 124 -4.88 -16.45 -0.53
CA PRO A 124 -3.62 -16.49 -1.26
C PRO A 124 -2.63 -15.47 -0.67
N GLU A 125 -1.95 -15.89 0.39
CA GLU A 125 -1.00 -15.06 1.15
C GLU A 125 0.23 -14.68 0.31
N VAL A 126 0.66 -13.42 0.45
CA VAL A 126 1.95 -12.95 -0.06
C VAL A 126 2.89 -12.59 1.07
N ARG A 127 4.15 -12.97 0.91
CA ARG A 127 5.20 -12.59 1.84
C ARG A 127 5.57 -11.12 1.61
N MET A 128 5.43 -10.29 2.64
CA MET A 128 5.96 -8.93 2.63
C MET A 128 7.49 -8.97 2.67
N LYS A 129 8.13 -8.12 1.85
CA LYS A 129 9.59 -7.89 1.90
C LYS A 129 9.99 -7.31 3.26
N ASP A 130 11.23 -7.54 3.67
CA ASP A 130 11.82 -6.89 4.84
C ASP A 130 11.70 -5.35 4.74
N GLU A 131 11.52 -4.68 5.88
CA GLU A 131 11.35 -3.22 5.94
C GLU A 131 12.60 -2.48 5.47
N ASN A 132 13.78 -2.88 5.96
CA ASN A 132 15.05 -2.27 5.57
C ASN A 132 15.29 -2.43 4.07
N TYR A 133 14.96 -3.61 3.53
CA TYR A 133 15.09 -3.86 2.09
C TYR A 133 14.12 -3.00 1.27
N SER A 134 12.88 -2.83 1.76
CA SER A 134 11.86 -2.04 1.08
C SER A 134 12.21 -0.55 1.02
N GLU A 135 12.80 0.00 2.08
CA GLU A 135 13.26 1.39 2.11
C GLU A 135 14.43 1.62 1.16
N LEU A 136 15.41 0.71 1.15
CA LEU A 136 16.54 0.75 0.22
C LEU A 136 16.09 0.63 -1.24
N GLU A 137 15.15 -0.27 -1.53
CA GLU A 137 14.56 -0.44 -2.87
C GLU A 137 13.80 0.82 -3.32
N SER A 138 13.08 1.48 -2.40
CA SER A 138 12.40 2.76 -2.66
C SER A 138 13.39 3.88 -3.00
N LEU A 139 14.48 4.00 -2.24
CA LEU A 139 15.54 4.97 -2.48
C LEU A 139 16.25 4.70 -3.82
N ALA A 140 16.61 3.45 -4.09
CA ALA A 140 17.21 3.03 -5.36
C ALA A 140 16.28 3.32 -6.55
N GLY A 141 14.98 3.05 -6.40
CA GLY A 141 13.97 3.36 -7.40
C GLY A 141 13.81 4.85 -7.64
N THR A 142 13.91 5.69 -6.60
CA THR A 142 13.93 7.15 -6.73
C THR A 142 15.14 7.61 -7.53
N ARG A 143 16.33 7.12 -7.20
CA ARG A 143 17.55 7.41 -7.95
C ARG A 143 17.44 7.01 -9.42
N ASP A 144 16.94 5.80 -9.70
CA ASP A 144 16.75 5.31 -11.07
C ASP A 144 15.80 6.23 -11.88
N LYS A 145 14.69 6.67 -11.27
CA LYS A 145 13.77 7.64 -11.89
C LYS A 145 14.44 8.97 -12.22
N LEU A 146 15.23 9.52 -11.29
CA LEU A 146 15.94 10.79 -11.51
C LEU A 146 17.00 10.67 -12.61
N VAL A 147 17.74 9.56 -12.64
CA VAL A 147 18.72 9.26 -13.71
C VAL A 147 18.04 9.14 -15.08
N LYS A 148 16.90 8.46 -15.15
CA LYS A 148 16.10 8.35 -16.38
C LYS A 148 15.52 9.70 -16.82
N LEU A 149 15.02 10.51 -15.88
CA LEU A 149 14.53 11.86 -16.17
C LEU A 149 15.65 12.72 -16.77
N LYS A 150 16.83 12.73 -16.14
CA LYS A 150 18.01 13.44 -16.65
C LYS A 150 18.38 13.01 -18.07
N THR A 151 18.32 11.71 -18.35
CA THR A 151 18.58 11.16 -19.69
C THR A 151 17.52 11.61 -20.70
N SER A 152 16.24 11.61 -20.31
CA SER A 152 15.13 12.09 -21.13
C SER A 152 15.27 13.58 -21.50
N LEU A 153 15.64 14.41 -20.52
CA LEU A 153 15.87 15.85 -20.72
C LEU A 153 17.04 16.10 -21.69
N LYS A 154 18.16 15.38 -21.57
CA LYS A 154 19.28 15.45 -22.53
C LYS A 154 18.85 15.05 -23.95
N ASN A 155 18.07 13.97 -24.07
CA ASN A 155 17.54 13.54 -25.36
C ASN A 155 16.61 14.59 -25.98
N LYS A 156 15.79 15.27 -25.17
CA LYS A 156 14.95 16.38 -25.64
C LYS A 156 15.79 17.54 -26.17
N ILE A 157 16.89 17.91 -25.52
CA ILE A 157 17.84 18.92 -26.05
C ILE A 157 18.40 18.46 -27.40
N HIS A 158 18.87 17.21 -27.51
CA HIS A 158 19.37 16.68 -28.78
C HIS A 158 18.33 16.80 -29.91
N ASN A 159 17.06 16.50 -29.61
CA ASN A 159 15.97 16.61 -30.58
C ASN A 159 15.67 18.06 -30.97
N ILE A 160 15.63 19.00 -30.01
CA ILE A 160 15.44 20.43 -30.30
C ILE A 160 16.55 20.95 -31.21
N LEU A 161 17.81 20.68 -30.86
CA LEU A 161 18.96 21.10 -31.65
C LEU A 161 18.96 20.44 -33.03
N GLY A 162 18.65 19.15 -33.11
CA GLY A 162 18.53 18.41 -34.37
C GLY A 162 17.44 18.98 -35.29
N ALA A 163 16.29 19.39 -34.74
CA ALA A 163 15.22 20.06 -35.49
C ALA A 163 15.63 21.44 -36.03
N GLN A 164 16.71 22.03 -35.50
CA GLN A 164 17.32 23.27 -35.98
C GLN A 164 18.58 23.01 -36.85
N GLY A 165 18.83 21.76 -37.24
CA GLY A 165 19.98 21.36 -38.06
C GLY A 165 21.31 21.23 -37.31
N ILE A 166 21.28 21.23 -35.97
CA ILE A 166 22.47 21.20 -35.12
C ILE A 166 22.69 19.79 -34.57
N ILE A 167 23.70 19.11 -35.08
CA ILE A 167 24.06 17.75 -34.65
C ILE A 167 25.02 17.83 -33.45
N THR A 168 24.67 17.15 -32.36
CA THR A 168 25.47 17.09 -31.13
C THR A 168 25.77 15.63 -30.76
N LYS A 169 26.95 15.39 -30.16
CA LYS A 169 27.33 14.07 -29.65
C LYS A 169 26.60 13.76 -28.34
N ARG A 170 26.34 12.48 -28.07
CA ARG A 170 25.60 12.04 -26.88
C ARG A 170 26.27 12.45 -25.55
N GLU A 171 27.59 12.52 -25.49
CA GLU A 171 28.33 12.94 -24.29
C GLU A 171 28.38 14.47 -24.07
N PHE A 172 27.88 15.26 -25.01
CA PHE A 172 28.05 16.71 -25.02
C PHE A 172 27.50 17.40 -23.76
N MET A 173 26.44 16.84 -23.17
CA MET A 173 25.73 17.41 -22.01
C MET A 173 26.11 16.73 -20.69
N SER A 174 27.29 16.11 -20.62
CA SER A 174 27.77 15.45 -19.40
C SER A 174 28.40 16.41 -18.37
N SER A 175 28.63 17.67 -18.74
CA SER A 175 29.19 18.70 -17.85
C SER A 175 28.39 19.99 -17.92
N ASP A 176 28.50 20.83 -16.89
CA ASP A 176 27.85 22.15 -16.87
C ASP A 176 28.37 23.07 -17.99
N LYS A 177 29.65 22.93 -18.37
CA LYS A 177 30.21 23.62 -19.54
C LYS A 177 29.47 23.20 -20.81
N GLY A 178 29.19 21.91 -20.96
CA GLY A 178 28.42 21.36 -22.07
C GLY A 178 26.98 21.87 -22.11
N LEU A 179 26.31 21.91 -20.95
CA LEU A 179 24.95 22.44 -20.81
C LEU A 179 24.88 23.94 -21.10
N ASN A 180 25.83 24.74 -20.61
CA ASN A 180 25.88 26.18 -20.92
C ASN A 180 26.11 26.43 -22.41
N LYS A 181 26.90 25.57 -23.07
CA LYS A 181 27.14 25.68 -24.52
C LYS A 181 25.87 25.45 -25.34
N VAL A 182 24.89 24.67 -24.84
CA VAL A 182 23.59 24.51 -25.51
C VAL A 182 22.90 25.86 -25.74
N LEU A 183 23.03 26.78 -24.79
CA LEU A 183 22.38 28.10 -24.86
C LEU A 183 23.07 29.08 -25.84
N SER A 184 24.28 28.75 -26.29
CA SER A 184 25.04 29.57 -27.25
C SER A 184 24.66 29.31 -28.72
N TYR A 185 23.86 28.27 -28.99
CA TYR A 185 23.47 27.94 -30.35
C TYR A 185 22.47 28.96 -30.93
N SER A 186 22.62 29.24 -32.23
CA SER A 186 21.66 30.04 -32.98
C SER A 186 20.44 29.19 -33.32
N VAL A 187 19.35 29.39 -32.58
CA VAL A 187 18.08 28.66 -32.71
C VAL A 187 16.91 29.65 -32.66
N SER A 188 15.71 29.19 -33.01
CA SER A 188 14.49 30.00 -32.86
C SER A 188 14.25 30.43 -31.40
N ASN A 189 13.51 31.52 -31.19
CA ASN A 189 13.20 32.02 -29.84
C ASN A 189 12.46 30.98 -28.97
N VAL A 190 11.55 30.20 -29.58
CA VAL A 190 10.82 29.13 -28.90
C VAL A 190 11.77 28.01 -28.47
N ALA A 191 12.67 27.59 -29.37
CA ALA A 191 13.68 26.59 -29.06
C ALA A 191 14.62 27.08 -27.94
N ARG A 192 15.03 28.36 -27.96
CA ARG A 192 15.86 28.94 -26.90
C ARG A 192 15.19 28.85 -25.53
N LEU A 193 13.91 29.21 -25.44
CA LEU A 193 13.15 29.13 -24.19
C LEU A 193 13.01 27.68 -23.68
N GLU A 194 12.72 26.73 -24.57
CA GLU A 194 12.69 25.31 -24.20
C GLU A 194 14.06 24.84 -23.67
N LEU A 195 15.14 25.24 -24.33
CA LEU A 195 16.50 24.86 -23.94
C LEU A 195 16.89 25.43 -22.57
N GLU A 196 16.56 26.69 -22.29
CA GLU A 196 16.81 27.33 -20.98
C GLU A 196 16.13 26.55 -19.85
N VAL A 197 14.82 26.29 -19.97
CA VAL A 197 14.06 25.54 -18.96
C VAL A 197 14.64 24.14 -18.74
N ILE A 198 14.98 23.43 -19.82
CA ILE A 198 15.51 22.07 -19.71
C ILE A 198 16.92 22.06 -19.10
N VAL A 199 17.79 23.01 -19.48
CA VAL A 199 19.15 23.11 -18.94
C VAL A 199 19.10 23.39 -17.43
N ASP A 200 18.25 24.31 -16.99
CA ASP A 200 18.10 24.64 -15.57
C ASP A 200 17.57 23.44 -14.78
N GLN A 201 16.60 22.69 -15.33
CA GLN A 201 16.12 21.47 -14.71
C GLN A 201 17.21 20.40 -14.58
N ILE A 202 18.09 20.25 -15.59
CA ILE A 202 19.21 19.30 -15.51
C ILE A 202 20.23 19.73 -14.45
N LYS A 203 20.53 21.03 -14.34
CA LYS A 203 21.45 21.55 -13.31
C LYS A 203 20.91 21.32 -11.90
N SER A 204 19.64 21.62 -11.67
CA SER A 204 18.98 21.33 -10.39
C SER A 204 19.04 19.84 -10.03
N LEU A 205 18.94 18.94 -11.01
CA LEU A 205 19.10 17.48 -10.81
C LEU A 205 20.57 17.04 -10.59
N ASN A 206 21.57 17.90 -10.84
CA ASN A 206 22.98 17.60 -10.55
C ASN A 206 23.40 18.02 -9.13
N GLU A 207 22.68 18.97 -8.53
CA GLU A 207 23.02 19.56 -7.23
C GLU A 207 22.49 18.77 -6.03
N GLY A 208 21.47 17.92 -6.23
CA GLY A 208 20.90 17.02 -5.24
C GLY A 208 21.48 15.61 -5.27
#